data_AF-A0A7V5LF58-F1
#
_entry.id   AF-A0A7V5LF58-F1
#
_cell.length_a   1.000
_cell.length_b   1.000
_cell.length_c   1.000
_cell.angle_alpha   90.00
_cell.angle_beta   90.00
_cell.angle_gamma   90.00
#
_symmetry.space_group_name_H-M   'P 1'
#
loop_
_entity.id
_entity.type
_entity.pdbx_description
1 polymer ?
#
loop_
_entity_poly.entity_id
_entity_poly.type
_entity_poly.pdbx_seq_one_letter_code
_entity_poly.pdbx_strand_id
1 'polypeptide(L)'
;MNQKRTLFSLVLTVAFSLGMLFNCLYAEPETPEYLIPLKVGNIWINDIEISMGDSLVQSFVDTTIITETKHWGGYTWFGPRGKRGQLMRNAVEGVWNLRVSKQYPKGAEFLIYPYPAEAGKTWNIDTMPSKLVSTTETVNVPAGEFTDCYLIE
;
A
#
# COMPACT_ATOMS: atom_id res chain seq x y z
N MET A 1 54.32 -15.27 36.61
CA MET A 1 52.93 -15.25 36.10
C MET A 1 52.75 -13.98 35.27
N ASN A 2 52.67 -14.12 33.94
CA ASN A 2 52.73 -13.01 32.98
C ASN A 2 51.34 -12.44 32.68
N GLN A 3 51.03 -11.31 33.30
CA GLN A 3 49.80 -10.54 33.17
C GLN A 3 49.87 -9.57 31.95
N LYS A 4 50.11 -10.10 30.75
CA LYS A 4 50.17 -9.30 29.50
C LYS A 4 49.46 -9.96 28.29
N ARG A 5 48.43 -10.79 28.53
CA ARG A 5 47.67 -11.44 27.44
C ARG A 5 46.16 -11.18 27.43
N THR A 6 45.67 -10.28 28.28
CA THR A 6 44.22 -10.04 28.47
C THR A 6 43.76 -8.64 28.08
N LEU A 7 44.50 -7.92 27.22
CA LEU A 7 44.11 -6.59 26.73
C LEU A 7 43.90 -6.51 25.22
N PHE A 8 44.36 -7.49 24.45
CA PHE A 8 44.15 -7.53 22.99
C PHE A 8 42.79 -8.09 22.57
N SER A 9 42.05 -8.74 23.47
CA SER A 9 40.74 -9.33 23.15
C SER A 9 39.56 -8.37 23.37
N LEU A 10 39.76 -7.23 24.03
CA LEU A 10 38.66 -6.30 24.37
C LEU A 10 38.48 -5.19 23.32
N VAL A 11 39.52 -4.87 22.53
CA VAL A 11 39.43 -3.82 21.50
C VAL A 11 38.77 -4.34 20.21
N LEU A 12 38.87 -5.65 19.94
CA LEU A 12 38.26 -6.26 18.76
C LEU A 12 36.74 -6.46 18.89
N THR A 13 36.22 -6.61 20.12
CA THR A 13 34.78 -6.72 20.39
C THR A 13 34.06 -5.38 20.35
N VAL A 14 34.74 -4.25 20.54
CA VAL A 14 34.13 -2.92 20.41
C VAL A 14 34.05 -2.47 18.94
N ALA A 15 34.98 -2.90 18.10
CA ALA A 15 34.88 -2.64 16.65
C ALA A 15 33.77 -3.48 15.97
N PHE A 16 33.47 -4.67 16.49
CA PHE A 16 32.40 -5.52 15.96
C PHE A 16 31.00 -5.11 16.45
N SER A 17 30.89 -4.43 17.60
CA SER A 17 29.62 -3.92 18.11
C SER A 17 29.26 -2.51 17.61
N LEU A 18 30.22 -1.73 17.09
CA LEU A 18 29.95 -0.43 16.45
C LEU A 18 29.56 -0.53 14.97
N GLY A 19 29.79 -1.68 14.32
CA GLY A 19 29.40 -1.94 12.92
C GLY A 19 27.90 -2.24 12.72
N MET A 20 27.12 -2.35 13.80
CA MET A 20 25.66 -2.56 13.76
C MET A 20 24.86 -1.27 13.93
N LEU A 21 25.51 -0.10 13.82
CA LEU A 21 24.80 1.17 13.74
C LEU A 21 24.47 1.49 12.28
N PHE A 22 23.20 1.30 11.95
CA PHE A 22 22.47 2.02 10.91
C PHE A 22 22.89 1.79 9.45
N ASN A 23 22.80 0.54 9.00
CA ASN A 23 22.20 0.29 7.69
C ASN A 23 20.84 -0.36 7.92
N CYS A 24 19.89 0.46 8.36
CA CYS A 24 18.48 0.20 8.08
C CYS A 24 18.33 0.42 6.56
N LEU A 25 18.86 -0.52 5.78
CA LEU A 25 18.49 -0.69 4.40
C LEU A 25 16.99 -0.91 4.45
N TYR A 26 16.24 0.14 4.13
CA TYR A 26 14.82 0.07 3.82
C TYR A 26 14.70 -0.93 2.67
N ALA A 27 14.55 -2.21 3.02
CA ALA A 27 14.12 -3.20 2.07
C ALA A 27 12.65 -2.90 1.86
N GLU A 28 12.33 -2.17 0.78
CA GLU A 28 10.96 -2.14 0.33
C GLU A 28 10.56 -3.60 0.09
N PRO A 29 9.46 -4.08 0.71
CA PRO A 29 9.01 -5.44 0.49
C PRO A 29 8.84 -5.66 -1.02
N GLU A 30 9.39 -6.76 -1.53
CA GLU A 30 9.26 -7.11 -2.95
C GLU A 30 7.79 -7.00 -3.33
N THR A 31 7.52 -6.12 -4.28
CA THR A 31 6.18 -5.96 -4.82
C THR A 31 5.93 -7.19 -5.67
N PRO A 32 4.85 -7.97 -5.44
CA PRO A 32 4.51 -9.09 -6.30
C PRO A 32 4.50 -8.64 -7.76
N GLU A 33 5.06 -9.44 -8.69
CA GLU A 33 5.27 -9.06 -10.12
C GLU A 33 4.02 -8.50 -10.82
N TYR A 34 2.84 -8.83 -10.30
CA TYR A 34 1.55 -8.49 -10.90
C TYR A 34 0.86 -7.28 -10.25
N LEU A 35 1.37 -6.73 -9.15
CA LEU A 35 0.90 -5.43 -8.66
C LEU A 35 1.63 -4.33 -9.40
N ILE A 36 0.88 -3.41 -10.02
CA ILE A 36 1.47 -2.22 -10.64
C ILE A 36 2.24 -1.47 -9.54
N PRO A 37 3.57 -1.30 -9.69
CA PRO A 37 4.37 -0.68 -8.65
C PRO A 37 4.01 0.79 -8.55
N LEU A 38 3.71 1.23 -7.32
CA LEU A 38 3.48 2.64 -7.02
C LEU A 38 4.78 3.42 -7.18
N LYS A 39 4.70 4.51 -7.94
CA LYS A 39 5.77 5.48 -8.15
C LYS A 39 5.19 6.85 -8.47
N VAL A 40 6.00 7.87 -8.21
CA VAL A 40 5.68 9.24 -8.65
C VAL A 40 5.49 9.26 -10.16
N GLY A 41 4.42 9.90 -10.60
CA GLY A 41 3.99 9.95 -12.00
C GLY A 41 3.04 8.82 -12.41
N ASN A 42 2.69 7.86 -11.54
CA ASN A 42 1.55 7.00 -11.83
C ASN A 42 0.28 7.84 -11.96
N ILE A 43 -0.54 7.49 -12.96
CA ILE A 43 -1.83 8.10 -13.24
C ILE A 43 -2.86 6.98 -13.26
N TRP A 44 -3.92 7.16 -12.49
CA TRP A 44 -5.12 6.33 -12.54
C TRP A 44 -6.30 7.19 -12.92
N ILE A 45 -7.14 6.68 -13.79
CA ILE A 45 -8.36 7.31 -14.24
C ILE A 45 -9.48 6.35 -13.88
N ASN A 46 -10.37 6.79 -12.99
CA ASN A 46 -11.49 6.00 -12.52
C ASN A 46 -12.79 6.65 -13.02
N ASP A 47 -13.59 5.89 -13.74
CA ASP A 47 -14.97 6.26 -14.03
C ASP A 47 -15.83 5.83 -12.85
N ILE A 48 -16.42 6.81 -12.15
CA ILE A 48 -17.18 6.57 -10.92
C ILE A 48 -18.65 6.87 -11.20
N GLU A 49 -19.48 5.85 -11.00
CA GLU A 49 -20.94 5.97 -11.00
C GLU A 49 -21.49 5.69 -9.61
N ILE A 50 -22.35 6.57 -9.11
CA ILE A 50 -23.04 6.43 -7.83
C ILE A 50 -24.52 6.32 -8.13
N SER A 51 -25.11 5.17 -7.76
CA SER A 51 -26.53 4.89 -7.94
C SER A 51 -27.22 4.74 -6.59
N MET A 52 -28.47 5.18 -6.49
CA MET A 52 -29.34 4.95 -5.34
C MET A 52 -30.58 4.19 -5.81
N GLY A 53 -30.61 2.89 -5.52
CA GLY A 53 -31.53 1.97 -6.20
C GLY A 53 -31.19 1.87 -7.69
N ASP A 54 -32.22 1.87 -8.54
CA ASP A 54 -32.05 1.77 -10.00
C ASP A 54 -31.72 3.11 -10.68
N SER A 55 -31.58 4.19 -9.91
CA SER A 55 -31.33 5.53 -10.45
C SER A 55 -29.88 5.94 -10.31
N LEU A 56 -29.25 6.30 -11.43
CA LEU A 56 -27.93 6.94 -11.44
C LEU A 56 -28.04 8.34 -10.84
N VAL A 57 -27.34 8.58 -9.75
CA VAL A 57 -27.32 9.86 -9.01
C VAL A 57 -26.17 10.74 -9.48
N GLN A 58 -25.01 10.14 -9.74
CA GLN A 58 -23.82 10.87 -10.13
C GLN A 58 -22.93 10.00 -11.02
N SER A 59 -22.31 10.62 -12.03
CA SER A 59 -21.22 10.02 -12.79
C SER A 59 -20.12 11.05 -12.98
N PHE A 60 -18.87 10.68 -12.72
CA PHE A 60 -17.71 11.55 -12.91
C PHE A 60 -16.42 10.75 -13.08
N VAL A 61 -15.42 11.40 -13.69
CA VAL A 61 -14.08 10.84 -13.85
C VAL A 61 -13.17 11.37 -12.74
N ASP A 62 -12.62 10.47 -11.91
CA ASP A 62 -11.59 10.80 -10.92
C ASP A 62 -10.20 10.44 -11.46
N THR A 63 -9.37 11.47 -11.68
CA THR A 63 -7.96 11.27 -12.06
C THR A 63 -7.08 11.38 -10.82
N THR A 64 -6.46 10.28 -10.44
CA THR A 64 -5.49 10.21 -9.36
C THR A 64 -4.07 10.22 -9.94
N ILE A 65 -3.26 11.21 -9.57
CA ILE A 65 -1.86 11.31 -9.99
C ILE A 65 -0.99 11.22 -8.74
N ILE A 66 -0.05 10.27 -8.69
CA ILE A 66 0.92 10.19 -7.60
C ILE A 66 1.98 11.27 -7.79
N THR A 67 2.10 12.20 -6.84
CA THR A 67 3.01 13.36 -6.95
C THR A 67 4.10 13.41 -5.89
N GLU A 68 3.96 12.65 -4.82
CA GLU A 68 4.91 12.71 -3.70
C GLU A 68 5.16 11.33 -3.09
N THR A 69 6.31 11.22 -2.44
CA THR A 69 6.70 10.10 -1.58
C THR A 69 6.85 10.57 -0.15
N LYS A 70 6.44 9.74 0.80
CA LYS A 70 6.61 9.98 2.23
C LYS A 70 7.07 8.71 2.92
N HIS A 71 8.11 8.81 3.74
CA HIS A 71 8.54 7.70 4.58
C HIS A 71 7.89 7.83 5.96
N TRP A 72 7.15 6.80 6.38
CA TRP A 72 6.48 6.76 7.69
C TRP A 72 6.30 5.32 8.14
N GLY A 73 6.64 5.03 9.40
CA GLY A 73 6.38 3.73 10.02
C GLY A 73 7.27 2.60 9.49
N GLY A 74 8.41 2.92 8.86
CA GLY A 74 9.26 1.91 8.22
C GLY A 74 8.90 1.64 6.75
N TYR A 75 7.94 2.37 6.18
CA TYR A 75 7.49 2.15 4.80
C TYR A 75 7.56 3.42 3.95
N THR A 76 7.75 3.23 2.64
CA THR A 76 7.53 4.26 1.63
C THR A 76 6.06 4.31 1.27
N TRP A 77 5.49 5.50 1.34
CA TRP A 77 4.12 5.80 0.99
C TRP A 77 4.06 6.80 -0.16
N PHE A 78 3.03 6.69 -0.99
CA PHE A 78 2.83 7.47 -2.19
C PHE A 78 1.58 8.35 -2.03
N GLY A 79 1.76 9.65 -2.17
CA GLY A 79 0.71 10.66 -1.99
C GLY A 79 0.11 11.11 -3.32
N PRO A 80 -1.22 11.04 -3.49
CA PRO A 80 -1.87 11.57 -4.67
C PRO A 80 -2.04 13.08 -4.62
N ARG A 81 -1.92 13.72 -5.79
CA ARG A 81 -2.10 15.16 -5.98
C ARG A 81 -3.45 15.61 -5.45
N GLY A 82 -3.45 16.63 -4.60
CA GLY A 82 -4.68 17.25 -4.10
C GLY A 82 -5.45 16.43 -3.06
N LYS A 83 -5.13 15.14 -2.86
CA LYS A 83 -5.74 14.27 -1.85
C LYS A 83 -4.96 14.34 -0.54
N ARG A 84 -4.95 15.54 0.07
CA ARG A 84 -4.26 15.79 1.35
C ARG A 84 -4.82 14.85 2.42
N GLY A 85 -3.95 13.99 2.95
CA GLY A 85 -4.32 13.07 4.02
C GLY A 85 -4.55 11.64 3.58
N GLN A 86 -4.34 11.30 2.32
CA GLN A 86 -4.36 9.93 1.82
C GLN A 86 -2.97 9.54 1.32
N LEU A 87 -2.48 8.39 1.76
CA LEU A 87 -1.22 7.81 1.35
C LEU A 87 -1.46 6.36 0.95
N MET A 88 -0.71 5.86 -0.04
CA MET A 88 -0.85 4.48 -0.53
C MET A 88 0.49 3.77 -0.56
N ARG A 89 0.50 2.46 -0.33
CA ARG A 89 1.69 1.63 -0.53
C ARG A 89 1.30 0.28 -1.12
N ASN A 90 2.20 -0.29 -1.90
CA ASN A 90 2.16 -1.72 -2.17
C ASN A 90 2.80 -2.46 -0.98
N ALA A 91 2.30 -3.64 -0.71
CA ALA A 91 2.84 -4.60 0.24
C ALA A 91 2.68 -6.01 -0.35
N VAL A 92 3.32 -6.99 0.29
CA VAL A 92 3.20 -8.41 -0.11
C VAL A 92 1.74 -8.84 -0.08
N GLU A 93 0.99 -8.36 0.91
CA GLU A 93 -0.42 -8.67 1.12
C GLU A 93 -1.41 -7.79 0.33
N GLY A 94 -0.91 -6.86 -0.49
CA GLY A 94 -1.73 -6.05 -1.39
C GLY A 94 -1.52 -4.53 -1.32
N VAL A 95 -2.55 -3.77 -1.70
CA VAL A 95 -2.50 -2.29 -1.73
C VAL A 95 -3.12 -1.73 -0.47
N TRP A 96 -2.34 -0.96 0.28
CA TRP A 96 -2.75 -0.33 1.51
C TRP A 96 -3.02 1.16 1.34
N ASN A 97 -3.92 1.66 2.16
CA ASN A 97 -4.13 3.09 2.38
C ASN A 97 -3.73 3.49 3.79
N LEU A 98 -3.29 4.73 3.95
CA LEU A 98 -3.06 5.38 5.22
C LEU A 98 -3.70 6.76 5.26
N ARG A 99 -4.54 6.97 6.29
CA ARG A 99 -5.18 8.25 6.57
C ARG A 99 -4.32 9.14 7.46
N VAL A 100 -3.73 10.19 6.90
CA VAL A 100 -2.74 11.05 7.59
C VAL A 100 -3.39 12.14 8.45
N SER A 101 -4.53 12.73 8.05
CA SER A 101 -5.34 13.61 8.94
C SER A 101 -6.70 14.04 8.34
N LYS A 102 -7.67 14.31 9.23
CA LYS A 102 -9.06 14.82 9.08
C LYS A 102 -10.19 13.79 9.07
N GLN A 103 -9.95 12.51 8.81
CA GLN A 103 -10.96 11.45 8.91
C GLN A 103 -10.66 10.55 10.11
N TYR A 104 -11.68 10.22 10.90
CA TYR A 104 -11.57 9.33 12.05
C TYR A 104 -11.66 7.87 11.59
N PRO A 105 -10.81 6.95 12.10
CA PRO A 105 -9.68 7.18 12.99
C PRO A 105 -8.42 7.68 12.25
N LYS A 106 -7.75 8.69 12.82
CA LYS A 106 -6.51 9.27 12.26
C LYS A 106 -5.36 8.27 12.38
N GLY A 107 -4.58 8.11 11.32
CA GLY A 107 -3.44 7.19 11.28
C GLY A 107 -3.84 5.74 11.06
N ALA A 108 -5.11 5.47 10.72
CA ALA A 108 -5.55 4.12 10.35
C ALA A 108 -4.92 3.71 9.01
N GLU A 109 -4.25 2.57 9.03
CA GLU A 109 -3.89 1.81 7.84
C GLU A 109 -4.98 0.79 7.56
N PHE A 110 -5.40 0.68 6.31
CA PHE A 110 -6.34 -0.35 5.89
C PHE A 110 -5.99 -0.89 4.51
N LEU A 111 -6.25 -2.18 4.32
CA LEU A 111 -6.04 -2.87 3.06
C LEU A 111 -7.20 -2.52 2.11
N ILE A 112 -6.88 -1.92 0.96
CA ILE A 112 -7.88 -1.65 -0.08
C ILE A 112 -8.10 -2.91 -0.90
N TYR A 113 -7.02 -3.46 -1.44
CA TYR A 113 -7.04 -4.63 -2.32
C TYR A 113 -6.10 -5.70 -1.78
N PRO A 114 -6.61 -6.86 -1.35
CA PRO A 114 -5.76 -7.97 -0.94
C PRO A 114 -5.04 -8.56 -2.15
N TYR A 115 -3.79 -8.97 -1.93
CA TYR A 115 -3.02 -9.75 -2.88
C TYR A 115 -2.25 -10.88 -2.15
N PRO A 116 -2.10 -12.08 -2.74
CA PRO A 116 -2.86 -12.56 -3.89
C PRO A 116 -4.37 -12.53 -3.61
N ALA A 117 -5.14 -12.26 -4.66
CA ALA A 117 -6.59 -12.15 -4.58
C ALA A 117 -7.20 -13.56 -4.59
N GLU A 118 -8.09 -13.83 -3.64
CA GLU A 118 -8.74 -15.14 -3.46
C GLU A 118 -10.24 -14.95 -3.22
N ALA A 119 -11.07 -15.52 -4.09
CA ALA A 119 -12.52 -15.47 -3.94
C ALA A 119 -12.94 -16.08 -2.59
N GLY A 120 -13.86 -15.40 -1.90
CA GLY A 120 -14.30 -15.73 -0.55
C GLY A 120 -13.54 -15.03 0.57
N LYS A 121 -12.37 -14.41 0.29
CA LYS A 121 -11.61 -13.65 1.29
C LYS A 121 -12.40 -12.44 1.77
N THR A 122 -12.43 -12.25 3.09
CA THR A 122 -13.11 -11.12 3.74
C THR A 122 -12.11 -10.23 4.47
N TRP A 123 -12.35 -8.93 4.44
CA TRP A 123 -11.59 -7.93 5.20
C TRP A 123 -12.44 -6.67 5.37
N ASN A 124 -11.95 -5.68 6.10
CA ASN A 124 -12.59 -4.37 6.17
C ASN A 124 -11.84 -3.40 5.26
N ILE A 125 -12.53 -2.84 4.27
CA ILE A 125 -12.04 -1.65 3.58
C ILE A 125 -12.40 -0.47 4.47
N ASP A 126 -11.41 0.03 5.21
CA ASP A 126 -11.60 1.00 6.30
C ASP A 126 -12.53 0.42 7.38
N THR A 127 -13.80 0.83 7.43
CA THR A 127 -14.81 0.33 8.36
C THR A 127 -15.91 -0.49 7.69
N MET A 128 -15.84 -0.65 6.37
CA MET A 128 -16.85 -1.37 5.60
C MET A 128 -16.43 -2.84 5.51
N PRO A 129 -17.25 -3.78 6.01
CA PRO A 129 -16.99 -5.19 5.76
C PRO A 129 -17.06 -5.46 4.27
N SER A 130 -16.07 -6.17 3.76
CA SER A 130 -15.95 -6.45 2.34
C SER A 130 -15.58 -7.90 2.09
N LYS A 131 -16.00 -8.42 0.94
CA LYS A 131 -15.71 -9.77 0.48
C LYS A 131 -15.33 -9.74 -0.99
N LEU A 132 -14.21 -10.39 -1.33
CA LEU A 132 -13.87 -10.64 -2.72
C LEU A 132 -14.75 -11.78 -3.23
N VAL A 133 -15.65 -11.48 -4.17
CA VAL A 133 -16.60 -12.44 -4.75
C VAL A 133 -15.98 -13.17 -5.93
N SER A 134 -15.26 -12.44 -6.78
CA SER A 134 -14.73 -12.95 -8.03
C SER A 134 -13.45 -12.22 -8.42
N THR A 135 -12.57 -12.89 -9.16
CA THR A 135 -11.34 -12.33 -9.73
C THR A 135 -11.32 -12.40 -11.25
N THR A 136 -12.43 -12.82 -11.86
CA THR A 136 -12.54 -13.11 -13.30
C THR A 136 -13.76 -12.45 -13.92
N GLU A 137 -14.28 -11.38 -13.32
CA GLU A 137 -15.43 -10.68 -13.90
C GLU A 137 -15.05 -10.00 -15.21
N THR A 138 -16.04 -9.95 -16.10
CA THR A 138 -15.96 -9.14 -17.32
C THR A 138 -16.85 -7.92 -17.14
N VAL A 139 -16.24 -6.74 -17.20
CA VAL A 139 -16.94 -5.47 -17.03
C VAL A 139 -16.95 -4.73 -18.36
N ASN A 140 -18.15 -4.35 -18.79
CA ASN A 140 -18.37 -3.55 -20.00
C ASN A 140 -18.68 -2.11 -19.60
N VAL A 141 -17.80 -1.19 -19.97
CA VAL A 141 -17.97 0.26 -19.80
C VAL A 141 -17.82 0.97 -21.15
N PRO A 142 -18.20 2.25 -21.29
CA PRO A 142 -18.05 2.98 -22.56
C PRO A 142 -16.60 3.00 -23.11
N ALA A 143 -15.61 2.83 -22.24
CA ALA A 143 -14.19 2.75 -22.61
C ALA A 143 -13.77 1.39 -23.21
N GLY A 144 -14.60 0.35 -23.10
CA GLY A 144 -14.33 -0.99 -23.63
C GLY A 144 -14.76 -2.12 -22.71
N GLU A 145 -14.43 -3.33 -23.13
CA GLU A 145 -14.56 -4.56 -22.33
C GLU A 145 -13.26 -4.80 -21.56
N PHE A 146 -13.38 -5.05 -20.26
CA PHE A 146 -12.27 -5.38 -19.37
C PHE A 146 -12.50 -6.77 -18.79
N THR A 147 -11.57 -7.68 -19.07
CA THR A 147 -11.57 -9.04 -18.50
C THR A 147 -10.72 -9.08 -17.23
N ASP A 148 -10.91 -10.12 -16.41
CA ASP A 148 -10.13 -10.36 -15.18
C ASP A 148 -10.29 -9.25 -14.11
N CYS A 149 -11.49 -8.70 -14.02
CA CYS A 149 -11.85 -7.71 -13.01
C CYS A 149 -12.21 -8.37 -11.68
N TYR A 150 -11.91 -7.66 -10.59
CA TYR A 150 -12.27 -8.09 -9.24
C TYR A 150 -13.66 -7.57 -8.88
N LEU A 151 -14.52 -8.45 -8.37
CA LEU A 151 -15.81 -8.07 -7.77
C LEU A 151 -15.71 -8.11 -6.26
N ILE A 152 -15.95 -6.96 -5.63
CA ILE A 152 -15.95 -6.80 -4.18
C ILE A 152 -17.34 -6.36 -3.74
N GLU A 153 -17.92 -7.07 -2.78
CA GLU A 153 -19.16 -6.72 -2.07
C GLU A 153 -18.85 -6.17 -0.68
#